data_AF-A0A759MCE9-F1
#
_entry.id   AF-A0A759MCE9-F1
#
_cell.length_a   1.000
_cell.length_b   1.000
_cell.length_c   1.000
_cell.angle_alpha   90.00
_cell.angle_beta   90.00
_cell.angle_gamma   90.00
#
_symmetry.space_group_name_H-M   'P 1'
#
loop_
_entity.id
_entity.type
_entity.pdbx_description
1 polymer ?
#
loop_
_entity_poly.entity_id
_entity_poly.type
_entity_poly.pdbx_seq_one_letter_code
_entity_poly.pdbx_strand_id
1 'polypeptide(L)'
;MNPLHHPAPSKPRHWRTRADPFADVWNEIECWLKDEPQLGSTELLLKLEDTHPGKFTEGHRRTLQRRLQEWRVRVVRELVYGTRADGNILAEARK
;
A
#
# COMPACT_ATOMS: atom_id res chain seq x y z
N MET A 1 -1.37 -38.17 -35.98
CA MET A 1 -0.85 -37.51 -34.77
C MET A 1 -1.01 -36.01 -34.98
N ASN A 2 -1.93 -35.38 -34.23
CA ASN A 2 -2.32 -33.99 -34.49
C ASN A 2 -1.37 -33.04 -33.75
N PRO A 3 -0.76 -32.05 -34.42
CA PRO A 3 0.36 -31.29 -33.89
C PRO A 3 -0.11 -30.27 -32.85
N LEU A 4 0.66 -30.19 -31.76
CA LEU A 4 0.76 -29.12 -30.77
C LEU A 4 -0.26 -27.98 -30.92
N HIS A 5 -1.34 -28.10 -30.15
CA HIS A 5 -2.33 -27.07 -29.92
C HIS A 5 -1.71 -25.93 -29.09
N HIS A 6 -0.94 -25.04 -29.72
CA HIS A 6 -0.58 -23.76 -29.10
C HIS A 6 -1.77 -22.82 -29.27
N PRO A 7 -2.55 -22.51 -28.21
CA PRO A 7 -3.56 -21.47 -28.33
C PRO A 7 -2.86 -20.18 -28.72
N ALA A 8 -3.38 -19.52 -29.76
CA ALA A 8 -2.87 -18.24 -30.24
C ALA A 8 -2.76 -17.24 -29.06
N PRO A 9 -1.77 -16.32 -29.08
CA PRO A 9 -1.63 -15.31 -28.04
C PRO A 9 -2.94 -14.52 -27.95
N SER A 10 -3.62 -14.67 -26.80
CA SER A 10 -4.88 -13.98 -26.53
C SER A 10 -4.66 -12.47 -26.66
N LYS A 11 -5.62 -11.76 -27.26
CA LYS A 11 -5.58 -10.31 -27.50
C LYS A 11 -5.03 -9.55 -26.27
N PRO A 12 -4.24 -8.48 -26.47
CA PRO A 12 -3.71 -7.69 -25.36
C PRO A 12 -4.87 -7.25 -24.47
N ARG A 13 -4.90 -7.78 -23.24
CA ARG A 13 -5.97 -7.49 -22.28
C ARG A 13 -5.86 -6.02 -21.89
N HIS A 14 -6.85 -5.22 -22.26
CA HIS A 14 -6.85 -3.76 -22.07
C HIS A 14 -7.07 -3.31 -20.61
N TRP A 15 -7.06 -4.22 -19.63
CA TRP A 15 -7.52 -3.88 -18.28
C TRP A 15 -6.73 -2.67 -17.77
N ARG A 16 -7.49 -1.62 -17.50
CA ARG A 16 -7.00 -0.35 -16.98
C ARG A 16 -6.44 -0.65 -15.60
N THR A 17 -5.19 -0.31 -15.35
CA THR A 17 -4.67 -0.20 -13.98
C THR A 17 -5.66 0.67 -13.23
N ARG A 18 -6.51 0.07 -12.39
CA ARG A 18 -7.46 0.84 -11.59
C ARG A 18 -6.62 1.74 -10.71
N ALA A 19 -6.95 3.03 -10.72
CA ALA A 19 -6.34 3.98 -9.80
C ALA A 19 -6.45 3.41 -8.39
N ASP A 20 -5.37 3.54 -7.63
CA ASP A 20 -5.33 2.97 -6.30
C ASP A 20 -6.44 3.58 -5.45
N PRO A 21 -7.32 2.76 -4.84
CA PRO A 21 -8.47 3.28 -4.10
C PRO A 21 -8.05 4.10 -2.88
N PHE A 22 -6.83 3.91 -2.37
CA PHE A 22 -6.28 4.62 -1.23
C PHE A 22 -5.47 5.86 -1.62
N ALA A 23 -5.31 6.20 -2.90
CA ALA A 23 -4.46 7.35 -3.29
C ALA A 23 -4.89 8.66 -2.62
N ASP A 24 -6.20 8.87 -2.49
CA ASP A 24 -6.82 10.04 -1.87
C ASP A 24 -6.58 10.10 -0.34
N VAL A 25 -6.69 8.94 0.33
CA VAL A 25 -6.54 8.81 1.79
C VAL A 25 -5.11 8.44 2.22
N TRP A 26 -4.20 8.25 1.27
CA TRP A 26 -2.84 7.76 1.56
C TRP A 26 -2.05 8.73 2.41
N ASN A 27 -2.24 10.05 2.21
CA ASN A 27 -1.60 11.06 3.04
C ASN A 27 -2.00 10.93 4.52
N GLU A 28 -3.26 10.59 4.79
CA GLU A 28 -3.78 10.40 6.15
C GLU A 28 -3.24 9.11 6.78
N ILE A 29 -3.26 8.02 6.02
CA ILE A 29 -2.66 6.74 6.42
C ILE A 29 -1.18 6.90 6.72
N GLU A 30 -0.46 7.64 5.88
CA GLU A 30 0.94 7.94 6.09
C GLU A 30 1.14 8.72 7.39
N CYS A 31 0.32 9.75 7.65
CA CYS A 31 0.35 10.50 8.91
C CYS A 31 0.16 9.60 10.14
N TRP A 32 -0.78 8.65 10.10
CA TRP A 32 -0.95 7.67 11.18
C TRP A 32 0.24 6.72 11.31
N LEU A 33 0.83 6.28 10.21
CA LEU A 33 2.04 5.45 10.21
C LEU A 33 3.28 6.22 10.69
N LYS A 34 3.29 7.54 10.48
CA LYS A 34 4.33 8.45 10.98
C LYS A 34 4.33 8.49 12.51
N ASP A 35 3.13 8.57 13.09
CA ASP A 35 2.91 8.58 14.53
C ASP A 35 3.13 7.19 15.16
N GLU A 36 2.55 6.15 14.54
CA GLU A 36 2.58 4.78 15.05
C GLU A 36 3.03 3.78 13.97
N PRO A 37 4.35 3.58 13.76
CA PRO A 37 4.87 2.69 12.71
C PRO A 37 4.56 1.21 12.97
N GLN A 38 4.22 0.82 14.21
CA GLN A 38 3.77 -0.52 14.55
C GLN A 38 2.37 -0.86 14.05
N LEU A 39 1.55 0.12 13.64
CA LEU A 39 0.17 -0.10 13.19
C LEU A 39 0.10 -1.15 12.08
N GLY A 40 -0.82 -2.10 12.26
CA GLY A 40 -1.09 -3.16 11.30
C GLY A 40 -2.08 -2.73 10.22
N SER A 41 -2.07 -3.44 9.08
CA SER A 41 -3.01 -3.17 7.99
C SER A 41 -4.47 -3.41 8.37
N THR A 42 -4.74 -4.25 9.37
CA THR A 42 -6.10 -4.47 9.90
C THR A 42 -6.59 -3.25 10.69
N GLU A 43 -5.79 -2.74 11.62
CA GLU A 43 -6.14 -1.56 12.43
C GLU A 43 -6.37 -0.32 11.56
N LEU A 44 -5.49 -0.11 10.56
CA LEU A 44 -5.66 0.96 9.59
C LEU A 44 -6.92 0.78 8.75
N LEU A 45 -7.26 -0.45 8.37
CA LEU A 45 -8.49 -0.71 7.62
C LEU A 45 -9.72 -0.38 8.47
N LEU A 46 -9.75 -0.79 9.75
CA LEU A 46 -10.83 -0.47 10.67
C LEU A 46 -10.98 1.04 10.86
N LYS A 47 -9.87 1.77 11.03
CA LYS A 47 -9.87 3.23 11.19
C LYS A 47 -10.34 3.94 9.90
N LEU A 48 -9.98 3.42 8.74
CA LEU A 48 -10.47 3.89 7.44
C LEU A 48 -11.96 3.58 7.23
N GLU A 49 -12.44 2.44 7.71
CA GLU A 49 -13.87 2.10 7.66
C GLU A 49 -14.69 3.01 8.58
N ASP A 50 -14.17 3.39 9.74
CA ASP A 50 -14.79 4.36 10.65
C ASP A 50 -14.85 5.76 10.06
N THR A 51 -13.74 6.23 9.47
CA THR A 51 -13.63 7.58 8.88
C THR A 51 -14.36 7.68 7.53
N HIS A 52 -14.39 6.58 6.76
CA HIS A 52 -14.97 6.51 5.41
C HIS A 52 -15.81 5.24 5.23
N PRO A 53 -16.99 5.18 5.88
CA PRO A 53 -17.85 4.01 5.80
C PRO A 53 -18.27 3.73 4.35
N GLY A 54 -18.10 2.47 3.92
CA GLY A 54 -18.50 1.99 2.59
C GLY A 54 -17.56 2.35 1.44
N LYS A 55 -16.47 3.09 1.66
CA LYS A 55 -15.46 3.42 0.63
C LYS A 55 -14.42 2.31 0.46
N PHE A 56 -14.14 1.57 1.53
CA PHE A 56 -13.14 0.50 1.57
C PHE A 56 -13.79 -0.82 1.99
N THR A 57 -13.27 -1.93 1.45
CA THR A 57 -13.76 -3.28 1.74
C THR A 57 -12.56 -4.18 2.01
N GLU A 58 -12.79 -5.35 2.62
CA GLU A 58 -11.73 -6.32 2.91
C GLU A 58 -10.92 -6.73 1.67
N GLY A 59 -11.52 -6.68 0.47
CA GLY A 59 -10.83 -6.93 -0.80
C GLY A 59 -9.66 -5.96 -1.06
N HIS A 60 -9.66 -4.78 -0.45
CA HIS A 60 -8.60 -3.79 -0.55
C HIS A 60 -7.51 -3.95 0.53
N ARG A 61 -7.70 -4.85 1.52
CA ARG A 61 -6.72 -5.12 2.59
C ARG A 61 -5.37 -5.55 2.05
N ARG A 62 -5.33 -6.39 1.01
CA ARG A 62 -4.07 -6.81 0.37
C ARG A 62 -3.35 -5.64 -0.30
N THR A 63 -4.09 -4.71 -0.91
CA THR A 63 -3.51 -3.49 -1.50
C THR A 63 -2.91 -2.60 -0.42
N LEU A 64 -3.63 -2.41 0.70
CA LEU A 64 -3.15 -1.66 1.86
C LEU A 64 -1.90 -2.31 2.47
N GLN A 65 -1.92 -3.63 2.68
CA GLN A 65 -0.80 -4.39 3.23
C GLN A 65 0.45 -4.32 2.34
N ARG A 66 0.29 -4.39 1.01
CA ARG A 66 1.40 -4.23 0.07
C ARG A 66 2.03 -2.84 0.21
N ARG A 67 1.21 -1.79 0.20
CA ARG A 67 1.69 -0.41 0.36
C ARG A 67 2.38 -0.18 1.71
N LEU A 68 1.84 -0.76 2.79
CA LEU A 68 2.48 -0.71 4.11
C LEU A 68 3.86 -1.37 4.11
N GLN A 69 3.99 -2.54 3.48
CA GLN A 69 5.28 -3.22 3.37
C GLN A 69 6.28 -2.39 2.55
N GLU A 70 5.84 -1.82 1.42
CA GLU A 70 6.66 -0.93 0.59
C GLU A 70 7.13 0.30 1.38
N TRP A 71 6.21 0.92 2.14
CA TRP A 71 6.52 2.04 3.01
C TRP A 71 7.53 1.66 4.10
N ARG A 72 7.32 0.54 4.80
CA ARG A 72 8.26 0.06 5.84
C ARG A 72 9.64 -0.23 5.27
N VAL A 73 9.71 -0.86 4.09
CA VAL A 73 10.99 -1.10 3.41
C VAL A 73 11.66 0.22 3.04
N ARG A 74 10.90 1.22 2.57
CA ARG A 74 11.43 2.57 2.30
C ARG A 74 11.98 3.22 3.57
N VAL A 75 11.24 3.19 4.68
CA VAL A 75 11.67 3.77 5.95
C VAL A 75 12.89 3.05 6.51
N VAL A 76 12.90 1.71 6.52
CA VAL A 76 14.08 0.94 6.97
C VAL A 76 15.28 1.20 6.06
N ARG A 77 15.07 1.27 4.74
CA ARG A 77 16.12 1.66 3.80
C ARG A 77 16.64 3.06 4.16
N GLU A 78 15.78 4.02 4.42
CA GLU A 78 16.21 5.35 4.83
C GLU A 78 17.02 5.36 6.14
N LEU A 79 16.57 4.61 7.15
CA LEU A 79 17.25 4.45 8.44
C LEU A 79 18.61 3.77 8.31
N VAL A 80 18.70 2.70 7.50
CA VAL A 80 19.91 1.88 7.33
C VAL A 80 20.94 2.58 6.44
N TYR A 81 20.50 3.25 5.38
CA TYR A 81 21.39 3.88 4.40
C TYR A 81 21.69 5.36 4.69
N GLY A 82 21.17 5.92 5.79
CA GLY A 82 21.54 7.25 6.27
C GLY A 82 21.32 8.34 5.23
N THR A 83 20.08 8.83 5.13
CA THR A 83 19.68 10.13 4.56
C THR A 83 20.55 10.66 3.41
N ARG A 84 20.14 10.33 2.18
CA ARG A 84 20.23 11.29 1.07
C ARG A 84 19.25 10.98 -0.07
N ALA A 85 17.95 11.07 0.20
CA ALA A 85 16.95 11.57 -0.75
C ALA A 85 15.57 11.53 -0.09
N ASP A 86 14.99 12.72 0.05
CA ASP A 86 13.61 13.01 0.49
C ASP A 86 13.38 13.06 2.01
N GLY A 87 13.51 14.27 2.55
CA GLY A 87 13.31 14.52 3.98
C GLY A 87 11.84 14.50 4.36
N ASN A 88 11.47 13.65 5.32
CA ASN A 88 10.53 14.00 6.37
C ASN A 88 10.67 13.05 7.56
N ILE A 89 11.20 13.58 8.67
CA ILE A 89 11.56 12.87 9.89
C ILE A 89 10.29 12.36 10.61
N LEU A 90 10.24 11.08 10.98
CA LEU A 90 9.29 10.57 11.97
C LEU A 90 9.81 10.91 13.37
N ALA A 91 9.33 12.05 13.85
CA ALA A 91 9.56 12.54 15.19
C ALA A 91 9.00 11.53 16.21
N GLU A 92 9.90 11.05 17.07
CA GLU A 92 9.76 10.95 18.52
C GLU A 92 8.34 11.06 19.11
N ALA A 93 7.86 9.99 19.77
CA ALA A 93 7.40 10.05 21.17
C ALA A 93 6.84 8.69 21.63
N ARG A 94 7.73 7.87 22.20
CA ARG A 94 7.35 6.80 23.12
C ARG A 94 7.10 7.43 24.48
N LYS A 95 5.92 7.22 25.08
CA LYS A 95 5.70 7.36 26.53
C LYS A 95 5.06 6.09 27.08
#